data_AF-A0A524FG44-F1
#
_entry.id   AF-A0A524FG44-F1
#
_cell.length_a   1.000
_cell.length_b   1.000
_cell.length_c   1.000
_cell.angle_alpha   90.00
_cell.angle_beta   90.00
_cell.angle_gamma   90.00
#
_symmetry.space_group_name_H-M   'P 1'
#
loop_
_entity.id
_entity.type
_entity.pdbx_description
1 polymer ?
#
loop_
_entity_poly.entity_id
_entity_poly.type
_entity_poly.pdbx_seq_one_letter_code
_entity_poly.pdbx_strand_id
1 'polypeptide(L)'
;MPVGIIVMRWDKRLGTKIEAIYPEEIEISEDTLMQIYSAHEYSGEAGVISLLVGPLNLISYYSGPDVGYYIVLLLNLDEDADAYEGGLSDISRMILQNIEEKTFKTLLPSLFHRISVYPSLSEELRLAIAYEDQVKRMIIERLREEGVFTKSELVIWLKDKYRHGYVDINALIVDLIKIDIIKESSVKGMPSELIFFINDLLISRRPPPNKLLKNSLELGLPENFANDYYIEVKNFFQNYRPSEEDNLKLINILMDPQVYETLKLLRTSICTKNEIEKLKKKGVEDVDGVLKILWENQIVHVFQSSKGIEYYALLSDFYIAKIFPKYILQTIISEYDVKSKSDRVLIEYLNVLEDAYFEHKAQLKAKSKEST
;
A
#
# COMPACT_ATOMS: atom_id res chain seq x y z
N MET A 1 -17.14 2.53 -10.95
CA MET A 1 -16.26 1.39 -10.63
C MET A 1 -15.70 0.85 -11.92
N PRO A 2 -14.52 0.19 -11.91
CA PRO A 2 -13.96 -0.40 -13.12
C PRO A 2 -14.93 -1.44 -13.71
N VAL A 3 -14.95 -1.50 -15.03
CA VAL A 3 -15.82 -2.40 -15.79
C VAL A 3 -15.11 -3.73 -16.05
N GLY A 4 -13.78 -3.71 -16.10
CA GLY A 4 -13.00 -4.92 -16.30
C GLY A 4 -11.50 -4.75 -16.40
N ILE A 5 -10.81 -5.88 -16.51
CA ILE A 5 -9.38 -5.97 -16.74
C ILE A 5 -9.08 -6.90 -17.92
N ILE A 6 -8.12 -6.49 -18.74
CA ILE A 6 -7.64 -7.24 -19.90
C ILE A 6 -6.13 -7.40 -19.76
N VAL A 7 -5.66 -8.62 -20.02
CA VAL A 7 -4.23 -8.91 -20.22
C VAL A 7 -4.05 -9.27 -21.68
N MET A 8 -3.32 -8.44 -22.42
CA MET A 8 -3.02 -8.66 -23.84
C MET A 8 -1.52 -8.61 -24.12
N ARG A 9 -1.13 -9.10 -25.30
CA ARG A 9 0.23 -8.98 -25.83
C ARG A 9 0.19 -8.77 -27.34
N TRP A 10 1.29 -8.28 -27.89
CA TRP A 10 1.46 -8.20 -29.34
C TRP A 10 1.94 -9.54 -29.93
N ASP A 11 1.25 -10.02 -30.97
CA ASP A 11 1.66 -11.16 -31.78
C ASP A 11 1.99 -10.70 -33.20
N LYS A 12 3.19 -11.03 -33.69
CA LYS A 12 3.67 -10.58 -35.01
C LYS A 12 2.79 -11.02 -36.19
N ARG A 13 1.95 -12.04 -36.02
CA ARG A 13 1.07 -12.57 -37.07
C ARG A 13 -0.38 -12.13 -36.90
N LEU A 14 -0.84 -12.04 -35.66
CA LEU A 14 -2.25 -11.80 -35.33
C LEU A 14 -2.53 -10.37 -34.86
N GLY A 15 -1.51 -9.54 -34.63
CA GLY A 15 -1.66 -8.23 -34.01
C GLY A 15 -1.89 -8.34 -32.51
N THR A 16 -2.79 -7.54 -31.96
CA THR A 16 -3.13 -7.56 -30.52
C THR A 16 -3.86 -8.86 -30.16
N LYS A 17 -3.30 -9.63 -29.23
CA LYS A 17 -3.89 -10.88 -28.74
C LYS A 17 -4.24 -10.77 -27.26
N ILE A 18 -5.50 -10.99 -26.93
CA ILE A 18 -5.97 -11.13 -25.54
C ILE A 18 -5.52 -12.48 -24.98
N GLU A 19 -4.80 -12.47 -23.87
CA GLU A 19 -4.39 -13.68 -23.15
C GLU A 19 -5.35 -13.98 -21.98
N ALA A 20 -5.95 -12.97 -21.35
CA ALA A 20 -7.00 -13.12 -20.35
C ALA A 20 -7.88 -11.86 -20.28
N ILE A 21 -9.12 -12.04 -19.83
CA ILE A 21 -10.09 -10.96 -19.62
C ILE A 21 -10.97 -11.29 -18.41
N TYR A 22 -11.35 -10.28 -17.63
CA TYR A 22 -12.30 -10.44 -16.53
C TYR A 22 -13.12 -9.16 -16.30
N PRO A 23 -14.45 -9.26 -16.12
CA PRO A 23 -15.29 -10.45 -16.36
C PRO A 23 -15.22 -10.99 -17.81
N GLU A 24 -15.63 -12.24 -18.03
CA GLU A 24 -15.51 -12.92 -19.34
C GLU A 24 -16.44 -12.33 -20.41
N GLU A 25 -17.48 -11.61 -19.98
CA GLU A 25 -18.52 -11.03 -20.82
C GLU A 25 -18.12 -9.69 -21.45
N ILE A 26 -16.93 -9.17 -21.14
CA ILE A 26 -16.48 -7.89 -21.68
C ILE A 26 -16.18 -8.03 -23.16
N GLU A 27 -16.77 -7.13 -23.94
CA GLU A 27 -16.45 -6.96 -25.35
C GLU A 27 -15.57 -5.72 -25.54
N ILE A 28 -14.46 -5.88 -26.27
CA ILE A 28 -13.57 -4.78 -26.66
C ILE A 28 -13.23 -4.91 -28.15
N SER A 29 -13.29 -3.80 -28.88
CA SER A 29 -12.98 -3.79 -30.30
C SER A 29 -11.48 -3.91 -30.56
N GLU A 30 -11.12 -4.54 -31.68
CA GLU A 30 -9.72 -4.58 -32.15
C GLU A 30 -9.13 -3.19 -32.34
N ASP A 31 -9.94 -2.22 -32.80
CA ASP A 31 -9.52 -0.82 -32.94
C ASP A 31 -9.08 -0.23 -31.59
N THR A 32 -9.79 -0.54 -30.50
CA THR A 32 -9.42 -0.06 -29.15
C THR A 32 -8.11 -0.68 -28.70
N LEU A 33 -7.93 -1.99 -28.89
CA LEU A 33 -6.69 -2.68 -28.55
C LEU A 33 -5.49 -2.11 -29.32
N MET A 34 -5.68 -1.81 -30.62
CA MET A 34 -4.66 -1.22 -31.47
C MET A 34 -4.28 0.20 -31.02
N GLN A 35 -5.25 1.00 -30.57
CA GLN A 35 -4.99 2.33 -30.01
C GLN A 35 -4.16 2.26 -28.73
N ILE A 36 -4.47 1.32 -27.83
CA ILE A 36 -3.70 1.08 -26.60
C ILE A 36 -2.25 0.71 -26.94
N TYR A 37 -2.07 -0.25 -27.86
CA TYR A 37 -0.75 -0.65 -28.35
C TYR A 37 0.01 0.55 -28.91
N SER A 38 -0.60 1.30 -29.84
CA SER A 38 0.04 2.44 -30.51
C SER A 38 0.47 3.53 -29.53
N ALA A 39 -0.31 3.76 -28.48
CA ALA A 39 -0.02 4.78 -27.48
C ALA A 39 1.21 4.43 -26.62
N HIS A 40 1.39 3.15 -26.27
CA HIS A 40 2.60 2.67 -25.58
C HIS A 40 3.81 2.57 -26.49
N GLU A 41 3.64 2.16 -27.75
CA GLU A 41 4.78 2.08 -28.69
C GLU A 41 5.33 3.46 -29.05
N TYR A 42 4.52 4.52 -28.90
CA TYR A 42 4.99 5.89 -29.05
C TYR A 42 6.01 6.26 -27.97
N SER A 43 5.84 5.80 -26.72
CA SER A 43 6.85 6.01 -25.66
C SER A 43 7.99 5.01 -25.78
N GLY A 44 7.70 3.77 -26.17
CA GLY A 44 8.67 2.67 -26.28
C GLY A 44 9.22 2.19 -24.94
N GLU A 45 8.70 2.71 -23.82
CA GLU A 45 9.16 2.42 -22.47
C GLU A 45 8.06 1.78 -21.64
N ALA A 46 8.45 0.95 -20.66
CA ALA A 46 7.51 0.42 -19.68
C ALA A 46 6.88 1.55 -18.87
N GLY A 47 5.61 1.42 -18.53
CA GLY A 47 4.91 2.44 -17.76
C GLY A 47 3.41 2.40 -17.91
N VAL A 48 2.74 3.36 -17.26
CA VAL A 48 1.29 3.52 -17.27
C VAL A 48 0.88 4.69 -18.15
N ILE A 49 -0.20 4.51 -18.92
CA ILE A 49 -0.88 5.58 -19.63
C ILE A 49 -2.38 5.52 -19.36
N SER A 50 -3.01 6.70 -19.28
CA SER A 50 -4.46 6.88 -19.23
C SER A 50 -4.93 7.35 -20.61
N LEU A 51 -6.01 6.77 -21.14
CA LEU A 51 -6.54 7.07 -22.47
C LEU A 51 -8.06 7.11 -22.46
N LEU A 52 -8.63 7.95 -23.31
CA LEU A 52 -10.08 7.99 -23.56
C LEU A 52 -10.31 7.55 -25.01
N VAL A 53 -10.90 6.37 -25.19
CA VAL A 53 -11.15 5.73 -26.49
C VAL A 53 -12.65 5.65 -26.73
N GLY A 54 -13.18 6.58 -27.52
CA GLY A 54 -14.62 6.68 -27.77
C GLY A 54 -15.39 6.93 -26.46
N PRO A 55 -16.32 6.06 -26.05
CA PRO A 55 -17.02 6.16 -24.77
C PRO A 55 -16.30 5.42 -23.61
N LEU A 56 -15.09 4.88 -23.83
CA LEU A 56 -14.36 4.14 -22.79
C LEU A 56 -13.25 5.01 -22.22
N ASN A 57 -13.23 5.14 -20.90
CA ASN A 57 -12.05 5.59 -20.18
C ASN A 57 -11.22 4.36 -19.80
N LEU A 58 -9.89 4.42 -19.93
CA LEU A 58 -9.04 3.29 -19.58
C LEU A 58 -7.69 3.75 -19.04
N ILE A 59 -7.09 2.88 -18.24
CA ILE A 59 -5.70 3.00 -17.82
C ILE A 59 -4.98 1.70 -18.15
N SER A 60 -3.77 1.80 -18.68
CA SER A 60 -3.02 0.62 -19.14
C SER A 60 -1.56 0.69 -18.75
N TYR A 61 -1.05 -0.44 -18.27
CA TYR A 61 0.34 -0.66 -17.95
C TYR A 61 1.00 -1.50 -19.05
N TYR A 62 2.15 -1.07 -19.55
CA TYR A 62 3.00 -1.82 -20.47
C TYR A 62 4.27 -2.27 -19.78
N SER A 63 4.61 -3.56 -19.92
CA SER A 63 5.80 -4.16 -19.30
C SER A 63 7.12 -3.84 -20.01
N GLY A 64 7.10 -3.08 -21.10
CA GLY A 64 8.26 -2.86 -21.95
C GLY A 64 8.52 -4.01 -22.95
N PRO A 65 9.49 -3.82 -23.87
CA PRO A 65 9.69 -4.70 -25.02
C PRO A 65 10.23 -6.09 -24.67
N ASP A 66 10.91 -6.24 -23.53
CA ASP A 66 11.49 -7.52 -23.10
C ASP A 66 10.40 -8.56 -22.77
N VAL A 67 9.31 -8.12 -22.14
CA VAL A 67 8.19 -8.99 -21.74
C VAL A 67 7.00 -8.85 -22.70
N GLY A 68 6.68 -7.62 -23.14
CA GLY A 68 5.71 -7.35 -24.20
C GLY A 68 4.23 -7.54 -23.83
N TYR A 69 3.86 -7.38 -22.56
CA TYR A 69 2.48 -7.48 -22.07
C TYR A 69 1.88 -6.13 -21.73
N TYR A 70 0.58 -6.04 -21.93
CA TYR A 70 -0.26 -4.89 -21.61
C TYR A 70 -1.35 -5.35 -20.65
N ILE A 71 -1.44 -4.67 -19.51
CA ILE A 71 -2.49 -4.87 -18.52
C ILE A 71 -3.38 -3.64 -18.54
N VAL A 72 -4.63 -3.80 -18.96
CA VAL A 72 -5.57 -2.72 -19.23
C VAL A 72 -6.73 -2.81 -18.26
N LEU A 73 -7.00 -1.74 -17.53
CA LEU A 73 -8.19 -1.59 -16.71
C LEU A 73 -9.19 -0.70 -17.47
N LEU A 74 -10.37 -1.24 -17.71
CA LEU A 74 -11.49 -0.53 -18.33
C LEU A 74 -12.29 0.18 -17.24
N LEU A 75 -12.55 1.46 -17.46
CA LEU A 75 -13.21 2.35 -16.52
C LEU A 75 -14.49 2.93 -17.15
N ASN A 76 -15.40 3.36 -16.28
CA ASN A 76 -16.49 4.22 -16.72
C ASN A 76 -15.98 5.64 -16.99
N LEU A 77 -16.72 6.41 -17.79
CA LEU A 77 -16.37 7.78 -18.16
C LEU A 77 -16.25 8.76 -16.98
N ASP A 78 -16.92 8.46 -15.88
CA ASP A 78 -16.94 9.28 -14.66
C ASP A 78 -15.82 8.95 -13.67
N GLU A 79 -15.07 7.87 -13.90
CA GLU A 79 -13.94 7.48 -13.06
C GLU A 79 -12.67 8.25 -13.40
N ASP A 80 -11.87 8.54 -12.37
CA ASP A 80 -10.53 9.11 -12.54
C ASP A 80 -9.51 7.99 -12.74
N ALA A 81 -8.91 7.92 -13.93
CA ALA A 81 -7.94 6.90 -14.30
C ALA A 81 -6.70 6.95 -13.40
N ASP A 82 -6.23 8.14 -13.06
CA ASP A 82 -4.97 8.33 -12.34
C ASP A 82 -5.07 7.83 -10.89
N ALA A 83 -6.30 7.78 -10.34
CA ALA A 83 -6.58 7.18 -9.04
C ALA A 83 -6.29 5.67 -8.97
N TYR A 84 -6.23 4.99 -10.11
CA TYR A 84 -5.96 3.56 -10.22
C TYR A 84 -4.48 3.23 -10.52
N GLU A 85 -3.64 4.22 -10.86
CA GLU A 85 -2.30 3.98 -11.39
C GLU A 85 -1.43 3.13 -10.46
N GLY A 86 -1.37 3.47 -9.17
CA GLY A 86 -0.59 2.70 -8.19
C GLY A 86 -1.14 1.28 -7.95
N GLY A 87 -2.47 1.13 -8.01
CA GLY A 87 -3.11 -0.18 -7.96
C GLY A 87 -2.81 -1.02 -9.20
N LEU A 88 -2.75 -0.40 -10.37
CA LEU A 88 -2.43 -1.05 -11.64
C LEU A 88 -0.99 -1.53 -11.68
N SER A 89 -0.04 -0.69 -11.25
CA SER A 89 1.37 -1.08 -11.14
C SER A 89 1.55 -2.31 -10.24
N ASP A 90 0.87 -2.32 -9.09
CA ASP A 90 0.94 -3.42 -8.12
C ASP A 90 0.40 -4.74 -8.70
N ILE A 91 -0.83 -4.74 -9.24
CA ILE A 91 -1.40 -5.96 -9.81
C ILE A 91 -0.69 -6.41 -11.08
N SER A 92 -0.14 -5.46 -11.86
CA SER A 92 0.62 -5.78 -13.07
C SER A 92 1.85 -6.61 -12.71
N ARG A 93 2.58 -6.22 -11.67
CA ARG A 93 3.71 -7.04 -11.18
C ARG A 93 3.27 -8.45 -10.78
N MET A 94 2.16 -8.59 -10.05
CA MET A 94 1.63 -9.90 -9.67
C MET A 94 1.26 -10.76 -10.90
N ILE A 95 0.69 -10.15 -11.94
CA ILE A 95 0.39 -10.82 -13.22
C ILE A 95 1.68 -11.26 -13.90
N LEU A 96 2.65 -10.35 -14.04
CA LEU A 96 3.90 -10.58 -14.76
C LEU A 96 4.78 -11.65 -14.09
N GLN A 97 4.81 -11.70 -12.76
CA GLN A 97 5.51 -12.75 -12.00
C GLN A 97 4.91 -14.15 -12.23
N ASN A 98 3.66 -14.24 -12.67
CA ASN A 98 2.92 -15.49 -12.87
C ASN A 98 2.64 -15.78 -14.36
N ILE A 99 3.33 -15.11 -15.29
CA ILE A 99 3.12 -15.24 -16.73
C ILE A 99 3.53 -16.61 -17.28
N GLU A 100 4.69 -17.14 -16.87
CA GLU A 100 5.28 -18.35 -17.49
C GLU A 100 4.36 -19.56 -17.32
N GLU A 101 3.81 -19.74 -16.12
CA GLU A 101 2.90 -20.84 -15.80
C GLU A 101 1.43 -20.51 -16.13
N LYS A 102 1.14 -19.29 -16.59
CA LYS A 102 -0.22 -18.77 -16.83
C LYS A 102 -1.15 -18.87 -15.62
N THR A 103 -0.59 -19.01 -14.42
CA THR A 103 -1.31 -19.04 -13.14
C THR A 103 -1.98 -17.69 -12.86
N PHE A 104 -1.51 -16.60 -13.47
CA PHE A 104 -2.16 -15.29 -13.38
C PHE A 104 -3.64 -15.30 -13.80
N LYS A 105 -4.06 -16.21 -14.69
CA LYS A 105 -5.46 -16.29 -15.13
C LYS A 105 -6.42 -16.62 -14.00
N THR A 106 -6.00 -17.48 -13.06
CA THR A 106 -6.82 -17.84 -11.90
C THR A 106 -6.80 -16.74 -10.83
N LEU A 107 -5.75 -15.91 -10.82
CA LEU A 107 -5.63 -14.74 -9.94
C LEU A 107 -6.39 -13.52 -10.47
N LEU A 108 -6.68 -13.45 -11.76
CA LEU A 108 -7.24 -12.25 -12.39
C LEU A 108 -8.54 -11.73 -11.71
N PRO A 109 -9.50 -12.58 -11.29
CA PRO A 109 -10.69 -12.11 -10.56
C PRO A 109 -10.35 -11.43 -9.23
N SER A 110 -9.42 -12.00 -8.45
CA SER A 110 -9.04 -11.42 -7.15
C SER A 110 -8.23 -10.14 -7.32
N LEU A 111 -7.36 -10.08 -8.32
CA LEU A 111 -6.61 -8.87 -8.68
C LEU A 111 -7.54 -7.76 -9.18
N PHE A 112 -8.55 -8.09 -9.98
CA PHE A 112 -9.57 -7.13 -10.42
C PHE A 112 -10.36 -6.55 -9.25
N HIS A 113 -10.74 -7.39 -8.29
CA HIS A 113 -11.42 -6.90 -7.09
C HIS A 113 -10.53 -5.96 -6.28
N ARG A 114 -9.24 -6.32 -6.08
CA ARG A 114 -8.25 -5.51 -5.36
C ARG A 114 -8.07 -4.13 -6.00
N ILE A 115 -7.90 -4.05 -7.32
CA ILE A 115 -7.76 -2.76 -8.00
C ILE A 115 -9.05 -1.95 -8.02
N SER A 116 -10.22 -2.62 -8.08
CA SER A 116 -11.53 -1.95 -8.09
C SER A 116 -11.79 -1.13 -6.83
N VAL A 117 -11.32 -1.60 -5.68
CA VAL A 117 -11.47 -0.90 -4.39
C VAL A 117 -10.31 0.06 -4.11
N TYR A 118 -9.24 0.05 -4.92
CA TYR A 118 -8.01 0.79 -4.66
C TYR A 118 -8.19 2.30 -4.41
N PRO A 119 -8.99 3.05 -5.20
CA PRO A 119 -9.19 4.48 -4.96
C PRO A 119 -9.88 4.78 -3.62
N SER A 120 -10.69 3.83 -3.14
CA SER A 120 -11.43 3.96 -1.88
C SER A 120 -10.62 3.57 -0.64
N LEU A 121 -9.39 3.07 -0.82
CA LEU A 121 -8.53 2.67 0.28
C LEU A 121 -8.13 3.87 1.15
N SER A 122 -8.13 3.65 2.46
CA SER A 122 -7.61 4.63 3.41
C SER A 122 -6.10 4.84 3.21
N GLU A 123 -5.58 5.97 3.67
CA GLU A 123 -4.13 6.22 3.71
C GLU A 123 -3.39 5.06 4.41
N GLU A 124 -3.94 4.57 5.53
CA GLU A 124 -3.42 3.40 6.26
C GLU A 124 -3.26 2.16 5.38
N LEU A 125 -4.29 1.79 4.61
CA LEU A 125 -4.22 0.62 3.73
C LEU A 125 -3.28 0.83 2.55
N ARG A 126 -3.20 2.05 1.99
CA ARG A 126 -2.24 2.35 0.91
C ARG A 126 -0.80 2.22 1.37
N LEU A 127 -0.49 2.72 2.57
CA LEU A 127 0.83 2.54 3.17
C LEU A 127 1.12 1.08 3.50
N ALA A 128 0.11 0.32 3.95
CA ALA A 128 0.25 -1.11 4.23
C ALA A 128 0.59 -1.89 2.95
N ILE A 129 -0.11 -1.62 1.83
CA ILE A 129 0.19 -2.19 0.51
C ILE A 129 1.61 -1.85 0.08
N ALA A 130 2.02 -0.58 0.21
CA ALA A 130 3.36 -0.16 -0.17
C ALA A 130 4.45 -0.86 0.64
N TYR A 131 4.22 -1.10 1.93
CA TYR A 131 5.17 -1.82 2.78
C TYR A 131 5.07 -3.35 2.65
N GLU A 132 3.96 -3.92 2.17
CA GLU A 132 3.83 -5.37 1.89
C GLU A 132 4.74 -5.83 0.75
N ASP A 133 5.03 -4.93 -0.19
CA ASP A 133 5.96 -5.15 -1.28
C ASP A 133 7.41 -5.22 -0.78
N GLN A 134 8.02 -6.41 -0.90
CA GLN A 134 9.39 -6.66 -0.49
C GLN A 134 10.41 -5.74 -1.18
N VAL A 135 10.22 -5.43 -2.46
CA VAL A 135 11.17 -4.60 -3.22
C VAL A 135 11.08 -3.16 -2.74
N LYS A 136 9.87 -2.64 -2.48
CA LYS A 136 9.68 -1.31 -1.86
C LYS A 136 10.31 -1.25 -0.47
N ARG A 137 10.16 -2.28 0.36
CA ARG A 137 10.84 -2.35 1.66
C ARG A 137 12.35 -2.28 1.53
N MET A 138 12.93 -3.04 0.60
CA MET A 138 14.37 -3.01 0.34
C MET A 138 14.86 -1.62 -0.06
N ILE A 139 14.09 -0.91 -0.92
CA ILE A 139 14.40 0.49 -1.29
C ILE A 139 14.37 1.38 -0.06
N ILE A 140 13.32 1.29 0.76
CA ILE A 140 13.15 2.11 1.97
C ILE A 140 14.30 1.84 2.95
N GLU A 141 14.60 0.58 3.26
CA GLU A 141 15.71 0.21 4.16
C GLU A 141 17.05 0.75 3.68
N ARG A 142 17.32 0.63 2.39
CA ARG A 142 18.54 1.15 1.79
C ARG A 142 18.63 2.67 1.91
N LEU A 143 17.51 3.36 1.72
CA LEU A 143 17.40 4.80 1.90
C LEU A 143 17.48 5.24 3.37
N ARG A 144 17.06 4.41 4.33
CA ARG A 144 17.28 4.71 5.76
C ARG A 144 18.76 4.78 6.12
N GLU A 145 19.60 3.98 5.44
CA GLU A 145 21.05 3.94 5.68
C GLU A 145 21.78 5.15 5.10
N GLU A 146 21.56 5.46 3.82
CA GLU A 146 22.36 6.49 3.10
C GLU A 146 21.59 7.76 2.75
N GLY A 147 20.27 7.72 2.85
CA GLY A 147 19.36 8.84 2.58
C GLY A 147 19.18 9.22 1.11
N VAL A 148 20.23 9.18 0.28
CA VAL A 148 20.16 9.60 -1.13
C VAL A 148 20.99 8.69 -2.04
N PHE A 149 20.44 8.34 -3.20
CA PHE A 149 21.11 7.58 -4.27
C PHE A 149 20.84 8.20 -5.64
N THR A 150 21.72 7.95 -6.61
CA THR A 150 21.30 8.12 -8.00
C THR A 150 20.31 7.02 -8.40
N LYS A 151 19.36 7.36 -9.27
CA LYS A 151 18.39 6.40 -9.83
C LYS A 151 19.10 5.21 -10.46
N SER A 152 20.17 5.45 -11.23
CA SER A 152 20.99 4.41 -11.85
C SER A 152 21.64 3.46 -10.82
N GLU A 153 22.21 3.98 -9.72
CA GLU A 153 22.80 3.15 -8.66
C GLU A 153 21.75 2.26 -8.00
N LEU A 154 20.58 2.82 -7.67
CA LEU A 154 19.50 2.07 -7.06
C LEU A 154 19.01 0.95 -7.98
N VAL A 155 18.86 1.26 -9.28
CA VAL A 155 18.46 0.28 -10.30
C VAL A 155 19.46 -0.87 -10.40
N ILE A 156 20.75 -0.56 -10.46
CA ILE A 156 21.81 -1.57 -10.54
C ILE A 156 21.81 -2.45 -9.28
N TRP A 157 21.70 -1.83 -8.11
CA TRP A 157 21.68 -2.53 -6.83
C TRP A 157 20.47 -3.48 -6.71
N LEU A 158 19.28 -3.02 -7.08
CA LEU A 158 18.08 -3.85 -7.07
C LEU A 158 18.18 -5.03 -8.04
N LYS A 159 18.72 -4.82 -9.24
CA LYS A 159 18.94 -5.91 -10.21
C LYS A 159 19.92 -6.96 -9.73
N ASP A 160 20.97 -6.57 -8.99
CA ASP A 160 21.91 -7.53 -8.41
C ASP A 160 21.30 -8.33 -7.25
N LYS A 161 20.46 -7.69 -6.43
CA LYS A 161 19.76 -8.35 -5.31
C LYS A 161 18.61 -9.24 -5.79
N TYR A 162 17.85 -8.78 -6.78
CA TYR A 162 16.66 -9.44 -7.29
C TYR A 162 16.98 -10.09 -8.64
N ARG A 163 17.74 -11.19 -8.60
CA ARG A 163 18.19 -11.91 -9.81
C ARG A 163 17.11 -12.76 -10.46
N HIS A 164 15.97 -12.96 -9.79
CA HIS A 164 14.94 -13.91 -10.19
C HIS A 164 13.59 -13.21 -10.22
N GLY A 165 13.19 -12.75 -11.40
CA GLY A 165 11.87 -12.18 -11.65
C GLY A 165 11.92 -10.83 -12.37
N TYR A 166 10.82 -10.52 -13.05
CA TYR A 166 10.60 -9.19 -13.62
C TYR A 166 10.32 -8.18 -12.50
N VAL A 167 11.08 -7.08 -12.48
CA VAL A 167 10.85 -5.94 -11.58
C VAL A 167 10.96 -4.65 -12.38
N ASP A 168 9.84 -3.96 -12.53
CA ASP A 168 9.81 -2.59 -13.05
C ASP A 168 10.17 -1.62 -11.93
N ILE A 169 11.45 -1.29 -11.84
CA ILE A 169 11.99 -0.41 -10.79
C ILE A 169 11.46 1.02 -10.94
N ASN A 170 11.20 1.49 -12.16
CA ASN A 170 10.66 2.82 -12.39
C ASN A 170 9.24 2.93 -11.83
N ALA A 171 8.39 1.93 -12.07
CA ALA A 171 7.06 1.89 -11.47
C ALA A 171 7.11 1.90 -9.93
N LEU A 172 8.05 1.17 -9.32
CA LEU A 172 8.23 1.17 -7.87
C LEU A 172 8.66 2.54 -7.33
N ILE A 173 9.55 3.24 -8.03
CA ILE A 173 10.00 4.59 -7.67
C ILE A 173 8.82 5.56 -7.77
N VAL A 174 8.07 5.53 -8.88
CA VAL A 174 6.89 6.38 -9.07
C VAL A 174 5.87 6.17 -7.95
N ASP A 175 5.60 4.91 -7.58
CA ASP A 175 4.70 4.59 -6.47
C ASP A 175 5.19 5.21 -5.15
N LEU A 176 6.48 5.11 -4.83
CA LEU A 176 7.08 5.68 -3.62
C LEU A 176 7.09 7.22 -3.63
N ILE A 177 7.23 7.85 -4.79
CA ILE A 177 7.07 9.30 -4.96
C ILE A 177 5.63 9.71 -4.66
N LYS A 178 4.65 9.01 -5.21
CA LYS A 178 3.22 9.33 -5.03
C LYS A 178 2.72 9.22 -3.60
N ILE A 179 3.32 8.35 -2.79
CA ILE A 179 3.03 8.26 -1.36
C ILE A 179 3.92 9.19 -0.51
N ASP A 180 4.73 10.05 -1.13
CA ASP A 180 5.67 10.99 -0.52
C ASP A 180 6.75 10.34 0.34
N ILE A 181 7.18 9.11 0.05
CA ILE A 181 8.30 8.48 0.77
C ILE A 181 9.64 8.98 0.22
N ILE A 182 9.70 9.19 -1.09
CA ILE A 182 10.89 9.69 -1.78
C ILE A 182 10.57 10.91 -2.65
N LYS A 183 11.59 11.72 -2.95
CA LYS A 183 11.56 12.80 -3.93
C LYS A 183 12.63 12.59 -4.98
N GLU A 184 12.28 12.74 -6.24
CA GLU A 184 13.21 12.72 -7.37
C GLU A 184 13.62 14.15 -7.74
N SER A 185 14.91 14.42 -7.86
CA SER A 185 15.42 15.73 -8.31
C SER A 185 16.74 15.62 -9.07
N SER A 186 16.92 16.50 -10.05
CA SER A 186 18.14 16.62 -10.84
C SER A 186 19.12 17.62 -10.21
N VAL A 187 20.32 17.17 -9.86
CA VAL A 187 21.38 18.03 -9.31
C VAL A 187 22.45 18.31 -10.34
N LYS A 188 22.80 19.59 -10.52
CA LYS A 188 23.81 20.02 -11.49
C LYS A 188 25.16 19.35 -11.27
N GLY A 189 25.60 18.61 -12.29
CA GLY A 189 26.87 17.89 -12.29
C GLY A 189 26.74 16.41 -11.91
N MET A 190 25.51 15.93 -11.63
CA MET A 190 25.23 14.50 -11.49
C MET A 190 24.85 13.89 -12.84
N PRO A 191 25.27 12.64 -13.11
CA PRO A 191 24.99 11.95 -14.37
C PRO A 191 23.55 11.42 -14.49
N SER A 192 22.83 11.37 -13.37
CA SER A 192 21.49 10.81 -13.25
C SER A 192 20.70 11.61 -12.21
N GLU A 193 19.38 11.52 -12.30
CA GLU A 193 18.46 11.97 -11.25
C GLU A 193 18.81 11.30 -9.91
N LEU A 194 18.60 12.04 -8.83
CA LEU A 194 18.79 11.59 -7.45
C LEU A 194 17.45 11.31 -6.81
N ILE A 195 17.42 10.26 -6.00
CA ILE A 195 16.29 9.83 -5.20
C ILE A 195 16.62 10.16 -3.74
N PHE A 196 15.87 11.09 -3.17
CA PHE A 196 16.00 11.57 -1.81
C PHE A 196 14.93 10.95 -0.91
N PHE A 197 15.30 10.51 0.28
CA PHE A 197 14.37 9.98 1.26
C PHE A 197 13.77 11.11 2.10
N ILE A 198 12.46 11.31 2.01
CA ILE A 198 11.80 12.49 2.59
C ILE A 198 10.83 12.17 3.71
N ASN A 199 10.21 10.99 3.67
CA ASN A 199 9.38 10.46 4.75
C ASN A 199 9.69 8.99 4.97
N ASP A 200 9.67 8.58 6.23
CA ASP A 200 9.77 7.17 6.62
C ASP A 200 8.40 6.63 7.04
N LEU A 201 8.28 5.31 7.06
CA LEU A 201 7.11 4.60 7.56
C LEU A 201 7.34 4.16 9.00
N LEU A 202 6.50 4.67 9.90
CA LEU A 202 6.35 4.14 11.25
C LEU A 202 5.25 3.10 11.24
N ILE A 203 5.62 1.85 11.55
CA ILE A 203 4.70 0.74 11.70
C ILE A 203 4.89 0.16 13.10
N SER A 204 3.81 0.11 13.87
CA SER A 204 3.80 -0.48 15.19
C SER A 204 2.39 -0.80 15.65
N ARG A 205 2.27 -1.65 16.67
CA ARG A 205 1.05 -1.68 17.46
C ARG A 205 0.94 -0.43 18.32
N ARG A 206 -0.29 0.04 18.53
CA ARG A 206 -0.62 1.11 19.47
C ARG A 206 -1.73 0.66 20.41
N PRO A 207 -1.83 1.24 21.62
CA PRO A 207 -2.97 1.01 22.48
C PRO A 207 -4.29 1.39 21.80
N PRO A 208 -5.42 0.79 22.22
CA PRO A 208 -6.73 1.17 21.74
C PRO A 208 -6.97 2.68 21.89
N PRO A 209 -7.77 3.30 21.01
CA PRO A 209 -8.12 4.70 21.10
C PRO A 209 -8.51 5.13 22.52
N ASN A 210 -8.00 6.27 22.99
CA ASN A 210 -8.26 6.74 24.35
C ASN A 210 -9.76 6.83 24.70
N LYS A 211 -10.61 7.11 23.69
CA LYS A 211 -12.07 7.13 23.85
C LYS A 211 -12.61 5.75 24.26
N LEU A 212 -12.10 4.66 23.67
CA LEU A 212 -12.48 3.29 24.04
C LEU A 212 -12.03 2.92 25.45
N LEU A 213 -10.84 3.33 25.86
CA LEU A 213 -10.33 3.03 27.20
C LEU A 213 -11.06 3.81 28.29
N LYS A 214 -11.39 5.09 28.04
CA LYS A 214 -12.05 5.96 29.03
C LYS A 214 -13.57 5.75 29.11
N ASN A 215 -14.22 5.47 27.99
CA ASN A 215 -15.68 5.35 27.89
C ASN A 215 -16.11 3.91 27.59
N SER A 216 -15.35 2.90 28.04
CA SER A 216 -15.59 1.49 27.74
C SER A 216 -17.01 1.03 28.11
N LEU A 217 -17.57 1.55 29.21
CA LEU A 217 -18.94 1.27 29.67
C LEU A 217 -20.01 1.73 28.67
N GLU A 218 -19.90 2.99 28.24
CA GLU A 218 -20.83 3.59 27.27
C GLU A 218 -20.72 2.92 25.90
N LEU A 219 -19.57 2.31 25.62
CA LEU A 219 -19.24 1.67 24.35
C LEU A 219 -19.45 0.16 24.35
N GLY A 220 -20.09 -0.40 25.38
CA GLY A 220 -20.63 -1.77 25.39
C GLY A 220 -19.98 -2.75 26.37
N LEU A 221 -18.94 -2.35 27.10
CA LEU A 221 -18.29 -3.22 28.08
C LEU A 221 -19.02 -3.21 29.45
N PRO A 222 -19.33 -4.37 30.03
CA PRO A 222 -19.86 -4.43 31.40
C PRO A 222 -18.90 -3.84 32.45
N GLU A 223 -19.48 -3.23 33.49
CA GLU A 223 -18.74 -2.52 34.56
C GLU A 223 -17.68 -3.39 35.24
N ASN A 224 -17.98 -4.66 35.45
CA ASN A 224 -17.08 -5.61 36.08
C ASN A 224 -15.80 -5.88 35.28
N PHE A 225 -15.74 -5.56 33.98
CA PHE A 225 -14.57 -5.77 33.13
C PHE A 225 -13.79 -4.49 32.83
N ALA A 226 -14.28 -3.31 33.20
CA ALA A 226 -13.66 -2.05 32.80
C ALA A 226 -12.23 -1.88 33.33
N ASN A 227 -11.99 -2.26 34.59
CA ASN A 227 -10.65 -2.23 35.18
C ASN A 227 -9.73 -3.30 34.58
N ASP A 228 -10.26 -4.51 34.37
CA ASP A 228 -9.53 -5.63 33.77
C ASP A 228 -9.08 -5.27 32.35
N TYR A 229 -9.93 -4.61 31.57
CA TYR A 229 -9.59 -4.15 30.23
C TYR A 229 -8.38 -3.22 30.22
N TYR A 230 -8.33 -2.26 31.12
CA TYR A 230 -7.17 -1.38 31.25
C TYR A 230 -5.90 -2.15 31.65
N ILE A 231 -6.02 -3.12 32.58
CA ILE A 231 -4.91 -3.96 33.04
C ILE A 231 -4.37 -4.83 31.90
N GLU A 232 -5.24 -5.47 31.12
CA GLU A 232 -4.86 -6.33 29.99
C GLU A 232 -4.11 -5.55 28.91
N VAL A 233 -4.63 -4.38 28.52
CA VAL A 233 -3.95 -3.49 27.57
C VAL A 233 -2.58 -3.08 28.11
N LYS A 234 -2.49 -2.70 29.38
CA LYS A 234 -1.22 -2.32 30.01
C LYS A 234 -0.22 -3.48 30.02
N ASN A 235 -0.66 -4.68 30.41
CA ASN A 235 0.18 -5.88 30.47
C ASN A 235 0.75 -6.24 29.10
N PHE A 236 -0.06 -6.13 28.04
CA PHE A 236 0.39 -6.34 26.67
C PHE A 236 1.51 -5.36 26.28
N PHE A 237 1.29 -4.06 26.45
CA PHE A 237 2.24 -3.02 26.01
C PHE A 237 3.50 -2.91 26.88
N GLN A 238 3.49 -3.43 28.12
CA GLN A 238 4.71 -3.52 28.93
C GLN A 238 5.78 -4.42 28.28
N ASN A 239 5.34 -5.52 27.68
CA ASN A 239 6.23 -6.53 27.10
C ASN A 239 6.36 -6.40 25.57
N TYR A 240 5.47 -5.65 24.92
CA TYR A 240 5.53 -5.45 23.48
C TYR A 240 6.85 -4.81 23.05
N ARG A 241 7.47 -5.40 22.02
CA ARG A 241 8.65 -4.88 21.33
C ARG A 241 8.35 -4.91 19.83
N PRO A 242 8.27 -3.75 19.16
CA PRO A 242 8.08 -3.71 17.71
C PRO A 242 9.18 -4.52 17.00
N SER A 243 8.78 -5.31 16.01
CA SER A 243 9.69 -6.04 15.13
C SER A 243 9.15 -6.01 13.70
N GLU A 244 10.04 -6.19 12.73
CA GLU A 244 9.64 -6.25 11.33
C GLU A 244 8.71 -7.45 11.06
N GLU A 245 8.98 -8.60 11.69
CA GLU A 245 8.13 -9.79 11.59
C GLU A 245 6.71 -9.54 12.08
N ASP A 246 6.53 -8.87 13.24
CA ASP A 246 5.20 -8.48 13.73
C ASP A 246 4.53 -7.49 12.77
N ASN A 247 5.28 -6.52 12.25
CA ASN A 247 4.76 -5.53 11.29
C ASN A 247 4.23 -6.19 10.01
N LEU A 248 4.98 -7.12 9.43
CA LEU A 248 4.56 -7.86 8.23
C LEU A 248 3.36 -8.75 8.51
N LYS A 249 3.34 -9.41 9.67
CA LYS A 249 2.19 -10.21 10.11
C LYS A 249 0.92 -9.35 10.20
N LEU A 250 1.01 -8.17 10.80
CA LEU A 250 -0.11 -7.25 10.94
C LEU A 250 -0.59 -6.70 9.61
N ILE A 251 0.33 -6.35 8.72
CA ILE A 251 -0.01 -5.90 7.36
C ILE A 251 -0.82 -6.97 6.63
N ASN A 252 -0.35 -8.22 6.66
CA ASN A 252 -1.07 -9.33 6.02
C ASN A 252 -2.49 -9.51 6.58
N ILE A 253 -2.69 -9.28 7.89
CA ILE A 253 -4.01 -9.33 8.53
C ILE A 253 -4.91 -8.17 8.08
N LEU A 254 -4.36 -6.97 7.92
CA LEU A 254 -5.13 -5.78 7.51
C LEU A 254 -5.51 -5.77 6.03
N MET A 255 -4.74 -6.49 5.21
CA MET A 255 -5.04 -6.66 3.81
C MET A 255 -6.28 -7.51 3.56
N ASP A 256 -6.77 -8.27 4.55
CA ASP A 256 -8.06 -8.95 4.49
C ASP A 256 -9.22 -7.93 4.69
N PRO A 257 -10.09 -7.72 3.68
CA PRO A 257 -11.18 -6.76 3.76
C PRO A 257 -12.18 -7.06 4.90
N GLN A 258 -12.44 -8.34 5.20
CA GLN A 258 -13.38 -8.75 6.25
C GLN A 258 -12.81 -8.45 7.63
N VAL A 259 -11.50 -8.69 7.79
CA VAL A 259 -10.78 -8.34 9.02
C VAL A 259 -10.74 -6.83 9.21
N TYR A 260 -10.42 -6.07 8.15
CA TYR A 260 -10.34 -4.61 8.24
C TYR A 260 -11.70 -3.97 8.57
N GLU A 261 -12.79 -4.43 7.96
CA GLU A 261 -14.14 -3.91 8.26
C GLU A 261 -14.55 -4.24 9.71
N THR A 262 -14.18 -5.43 10.21
CA THR A 262 -14.39 -5.79 11.62
C THR A 262 -13.55 -4.92 12.55
N LEU A 263 -12.29 -4.66 12.21
CA LEU A 263 -11.40 -3.81 12.98
C LEU A 263 -11.91 -2.37 13.06
N LYS A 264 -12.49 -1.81 11.98
CA LYS A 264 -13.13 -0.48 12.01
C LYS A 264 -14.22 -0.39 13.06
N LEU A 265 -15.07 -1.42 13.17
CA LEU A 265 -16.11 -1.46 14.21
C LEU A 265 -15.47 -1.47 15.61
N LEU A 266 -14.50 -2.36 15.83
CA LEU A 266 -13.83 -2.53 17.12
C LEU A 266 -13.00 -1.32 17.55
N ARG A 267 -12.59 -0.46 16.62
CA ARG A 267 -11.96 0.85 16.90
C ARG A 267 -12.93 1.89 17.46
N THR A 268 -14.24 1.64 17.40
CA THR A 268 -15.28 2.58 17.83
C THR A 268 -16.19 2.05 18.94
N SER A 269 -16.32 0.75 19.09
CA SER A 269 -17.18 0.10 20.09
C SER A 269 -16.64 -1.25 20.55
N ILE A 270 -17.07 -1.69 21.73
CA ILE A 270 -16.84 -3.03 22.26
C ILE A 270 -18.08 -3.84 21.94
N CYS A 271 -17.91 -4.96 21.23
CA CYS A 271 -19.03 -5.66 20.61
C CYS A 271 -19.16 -7.09 21.11
N THR A 272 -20.39 -7.57 21.19
CA THR A 272 -20.70 -9.00 21.32
C THR A 272 -20.64 -9.68 19.96
N LYS A 273 -20.50 -11.02 19.93
CA LYS A 273 -20.52 -11.79 18.68
C LYS A 273 -21.75 -11.48 17.82
N ASN A 274 -22.94 -11.37 18.42
CA ASN A 274 -24.19 -11.05 17.73
C ASN A 274 -24.18 -9.67 17.05
N GLU A 275 -23.43 -8.70 17.58
CA GLU A 275 -23.29 -7.37 16.97
C GLU A 275 -22.33 -7.40 15.80
N ILE A 276 -21.24 -8.16 15.92
CA ILE A 276 -20.28 -8.38 14.84
C ILE A 276 -20.93 -9.17 13.69
N GLU A 277 -21.83 -10.11 13.98
CA GLU A 277 -22.62 -10.82 12.96
C GLU A 277 -23.46 -9.90 12.05
N LYS A 278 -23.81 -8.68 12.51
CA LYS A 278 -24.50 -7.69 11.67
C LYS A 278 -23.61 -7.20 10.52
N LEU A 279 -22.28 -7.35 10.61
CA LEU A 279 -21.34 -7.04 9.54
C LEU A 279 -21.42 -7.99 8.35
N LYS A 280 -22.16 -9.11 8.42
CA LYS A 280 -22.52 -9.92 7.25
C LYS A 280 -23.18 -9.07 6.15
N LYS A 281 -23.94 -8.03 6.54
CA LYS A 281 -24.54 -7.07 5.60
C LYS A 281 -23.53 -6.17 4.89
N LYS A 282 -22.29 -6.10 5.40
CA LYS A 282 -21.17 -5.35 4.84
C LYS A 282 -20.09 -6.25 4.22
N GLY A 283 -20.39 -7.53 3.99
CA GLY A 283 -19.46 -8.48 3.36
C GLY A 283 -18.53 -9.24 4.30
N VAL A 284 -18.74 -9.18 5.63
CA VAL A 284 -18.03 -10.05 6.59
C VAL A 284 -18.79 -11.38 6.70
N GLU A 285 -18.48 -12.33 5.83
CA GLU A 285 -19.18 -13.62 5.74
C GLU A 285 -18.76 -14.57 6.86
N ASP A 286 -17.44 -14.71 7.08
CA ASP A 286 -16.85 -15.61 8.09
C ASP A 286 -16.43 -14.87 9.35
N VAL A 287 -17.42 -14.52 10.18
CA VAL A 287 -17.20 -13.83 11.45
C VAL A 287 -16.33 -14.64 12.41
N ASP A 288 -16.49 -15.96 12.45
CA ASP A 288 -15.73 -16.82 13.37
C ASP A 288 -14.26 -16.91 12.96
N GLY A 289 -13.98 -17.06 11.66
CA GLY A 289 -12.62 -17.01 11.12
C GLY A 289 -11.95 -15.67 11.41
N VAL A 290 -12.64 -14.55 11.18
CA VAL A 290 -12.12 -13.20 11.44
C VAL A 290 -11.80 -13.01 12.93
N LEU A 291 -12.71 -13.38 13.84
CA LEU A 291 -12.49 -13.23 15.28
C LEU A 291 -11.35 -14.11 15.77
N LYS A 292 -11.22 -15.33 15.23
CA LYS A 292 -10.08 -16.21 15.51
C LYS A 292 -8.76 -15.57 15.08
N ILE A 293 -8.68 -15.02 13.87
CA ILE A 293 -7.48 -14.32 13.37
C ILE A 293 -7.13 -13.15 14.31
N LEU A 294 -8.10 -12.32 14.67
CA LEU A 294 -7.88 -11.17 15.56
C LEU A 294 -7.38 -11.60 16.95
N TRP A 295 -7.93 -12.68 17.50
CA TRP A 295 -7.57 -13.19 18.83
C TRP A 295 -6.19 -13.86 18.85
N GLU A 296 -5.90 -14.75 17.91
CA GLU A 296 -4.60 -15.44 17.78
C GLU A 296 -3.44 -14.44 17.57
N ASN A 297 -3.74 -13.27 17.02
CA ASN A 297 -2.78 -12.21 16.78
C ASN A 297 -2.77 -11.13 17.87
N GLN A 298 -3.44 -11.35 19.01
CA GLN A 298 -3.49 -10.44 20.15
C GLN A 298 -3.99 -9.03 19.79
N ILE A 299 -4.83 -8.92 18.74
CA ILE A 299 -5.48 -7.67 18.34
C ILE A 299 -6.70 -7.44 19.23
N VAL A 300 -7.42 -8.50 19.60
CA VAL A 300 -8.57 -8.44 20.50
C VAL A 300 -8.37 -9.25 21.78
N HIS A 301 -9.01 -8.81 22.85
CA HIS A 301 -9.20 -9.57 24.08
C HIS A 301 -10.69 -9.89 24.24
N VAL A 302 -11.00 -11.08 24.75
CA VAL A 302 -12.38 -11.57 24.91
C VAL A 302 -12.71 -11.63 26.40
N PHE A 303 -13.68 -10.82 26.83
CA PHE A 303 -14.24 -10.88 28.17
C PHE A 303 -15.50 -11.75 28.16
N GLN A 304 -15.61 -12.71 29.08
CA GLN A 304 -16.79 -13.57 29.16
C GLN A 304 -17.57 -13.31 30.44
N SER A 305 -18.83 -12.90 30.30
CA SER A 305 -19.74 -12.74 31.44
C SER A 305 -20.13 -14.09 32.06
N SER A 306 -20.66 -14.05 33.29
CA SER A 306 -21.21 -15.22 33.97
C SER A 306 -22.37 -15.91 33.23
N LYS A 307 -22.99 -15.22 32.26
CA LYS A 307 -24.05 -15.75 31.38
C LYS A 307 -23.50 -16.37 30.09
N GLY A 308 -22.19 -16.45 29.94
CA GLY A 308 -21.52 -16.96 28.74
C GLY A 308 -21.46 -15.98 27.57
N ILE A 309 -21.92 -14.73 27.74
CA ILE A 309 -21.82 -13.70 26.69
C ILE A 309 -20.38 -13.21 26.60
N GLU A 310 -19.82 -13.28 25.39
CA GLU A 310 -18.49 -12.81 25.04
C GLU A 310 -18.53 -11.36 24.53
N TYR A 311 -17.61 -10.54 25.04
CA TYR A 311 -17.38 -9.16 24.65
C TYR A 311 -15.98 -9.04 24.07
N TYR A 312 -15.91 -8.58 22.83
CA TYR A 312 -14.68 -8.44 22.06
C TYR A 312 -14.21 -6.99 22.17
N ALA A 313 -13.12 -6.78 22.88
CA ALA A 313 -12.50 -5.49 23.07
C ALA A 313 -11.15 -5.45 22.32
N LEU A 314 -10.82 -4.31 21.75
CA LEU A 314 -9.53 -4.12 21.09
C LEU A 314 -8.41 -4.17 22.14
N LEU A 315 -7.48 -5.11 22.04
CA LEU A 315 -6.33 -5.22 22.94
C LEU A 315 -5.16 -4.37 22.42
N SER A 316 -4.86 -4.53 21.13
CA SER A 316 -3.84 -3.76 20.43
C SER A 316 -4.38 -3.36 19.07
N ASP A 317 -4.18 -2.10 18.70
CA ASP A 317 -4.52 -1.60 17.38
C ASP A 317 -3.27 -1.55 16.51
N PHE A 318 -3.45 -1.62 15.20
CA PHE A 318 -2.37 -1.35 14.26
C PHE A 318 -2.26 0.14 13.98
N TYR A 319 -1.02 0.60 13.78
CA TYR A 319 -0.73 1.96 13.36
C TYR A 319 0.34 1.95 12.30
N ILE A 320 0.01 2.56 11.16
CA ILE A 320 0.95 2.92 10.11
C ILE A 320 0.79 4.39 9.78
N ALA A 321 1.91 5.11 9.73
CA ALA A 321 1.91 6.52 9.34
C ALA A 321 3.24 6.92 8.73
N LYS A 322 3.20 7.97 7.92
CA LYS A 322 4.40 8.70 7.49
C LYS A 322 4.96 9.50 8.65
N ILE A 323 6.28 9.46 8.81
CA ILE A 323 7.01 10.29 9.77
C ILE A 323 8.14 11.03 9.06
N PHE A 324 8.39 12.26 9.48
CA PHE A 324 9.56 12.99 9.02
C PHE A 324 10.86 12.38 9.61
N PRO A 325 11.83 11.95 8.79
CA PRO A 325 12.96 11.14 9.22
C PRO A 325 14.08 12.01 9.79
N LYS A 326 13.85 12.62 10.97
CA LYS A 326 14.82 13.51 11.62
C LYS A 326 16.22 12.92 11.78
N TYR A 327 16.31 11.59 11.92
CA TYR A 327 17.58 10.88 12.09
C TYR A 327 18.49 10.98 10.86
N ILE A 328 17.94 11.20 9.67
CA ILE A 328 18.70 11.37 8.42
C ILE A 328 19.64 12.58 8.47
N LEU A 329 19.32 13.61 9.26
CA LEU A 329 20.23 14.74 9.44
C LEU A 329 21.59 14.30 9.97
N GLN A 330 21.61 13.28 10.84
CA GLN A 330 22.87 12.70 11.34
C GLN A 330 23.60 11.93 10.24
N THR A 331 22.88 11.22 9.38
CA THR A 331 23.45 10.57 8.18
C THR A 331 24.10 11.61 7.28
N ILE A 332 23.43 12.72 6.96
CA ILE A 332 23.96 13.80 6.12
C ILE A 332 25.25 14.38 6.71
N ILE A 333 25.29 14.63 8.02
CA ILE A 333 26.50 15.12 8.71
C ILE A 333 27.64 14.10 8.58
N SER A 334 27.36 12.81 8.83
CA SER A 334 28.34 11.74 8.69
C SER A 334 28.92 11.67 7.27
N GLU A 335 28.06 11.71 6.25
CA GLU A 335 28.45 11.68 4.84
C GLU A 335 29.31 12.90 4.44
N TYR A 336 29.01 14.08 5.03
CA TYR A 336 29.79 15.30 4.83
C TYR A 336 31.19 15.19 5.45
N ASP A 337 31.29 14.64 6.66
CA ASP A 337 32.53 14.51 7.41
C ASP A 337 33.50 13.53 6.73
N VAL A 338 32.99 12.40 6.22
CA VAL A 338 33.80 11.38 5.53
C VAL A 338 33.99 11.66 4.03
N LYS A 339 33.36 12.72 3.49
CA LYS A 339 33.42 13.12 2.08
C LYS A 339 33.00 12.01 1.10
N SER A 340 32.06 11.17 1.50
CA SER A 340 31.49 10.10 0.67
C SER A 340 30.54 10.62 -0.41
N LYS A 341 29.84 11.75 -0.16
CA LYS A 341 28.95 12.40 -1.12
C LYS A 341 29.38 13.86 -1.34
N SER A 342 29.10 14.39 -2.53
CA SER A 342 29.47 15.77 -2.86
C SER A 342 28.63 16.79 -2.08
N ASP A 343 29.24 17.91 -1.69
CA ASP A 343 28.57 18.97 -0.93
C ASP A 343 27.28 19.46 -1.62
N ARG A 344 27.25 19.50 -2.96
CA ARG A 344 26.05 19.90 -3.72
C ARG A 344 24.85 18.97 -3.50
N VAL A 345 25.10 17.67 -3.43
CA VAL A 345 24.06 16.66 -3.18
C VAL A 345 23.53 16.79 -1.76
N LEU A 346 24.42 16.99 -0.80
CA LEU A 346 24.04 17.13 0.61
C LEU A 346 23.26 18.43 0.85
N ILE A 347 23.65 19.54 0.22
CA ILE A 347 22.90 20.80 0.26
C ILE A 347 21.51 20.63 -0.36
N GLU A 348 21.42 20.00 -1.54
CA GLU A 348 20.12 19.73 -2.16
C GLU A 348 19.26 18.85 -1.26
N TYR A 349 19.85 17.84 -0.61
CA TYR A 349 19.11 16.98 0.30
C TYR A 349 18.53 17.77 1.48
N LEU A 350 19.29 18.71 2.05
CA LEU A 350 18.78 19.59 3.10
C LEU A 350 17.61 20.45 2.62
N ASN A 351 17.67 21.00 1.41
CA ASN A 351 16.57 21.76 0.81
C ASN A 351 15.31 20.89 0.66
N VAL A 352 15.49 19.68 0.11
CA VAL A 352 14.41 18.72 -0.10
C VAL A 352 13.77 18.28 1.23
N LEU A 353 14.57 18.06 2.27
CA LEU A 353 14.07 17.75 3.61
C LEU A 353 13.36 18.94 4.26
N GLU A 354 13.82 20.17 4.01
CA GLU A 354 13.16 21.38 4.51
C GLU A 354 11.74 21.52 3.92
N ASP A 355 11.60 21.36 2.60
CA ASP A 355 10.30 21.35 1.92
C ASP A 355 9.36 20.31 2.54
N ALA A 356 9.83 19.06 2.62
CA ALA A 356 9.05 17.95 3.16
C ALA A 356 8.64 18.17 4.63
N TYR A 357 9.51 18.79 5.43
CA TYR A 357 9.20 19.12 6.82
C TYR A 357 8.06 20.14 6.93
N PHE A 358 8.07 21.18 6.08
CA PHE A 358 7.02 22.20 6.09
C PHE A 358 5.66 21.63 5.63
N GLU A 359 5.67 20.77 4.63
CA GLU A 359 4.47 20.03 4.18
C GLU A 359 3.92 19.14 5.30
N HIS A 360 4.78 18.33 5.93
CA HIS A 360 4.40 17.48 7.06
C HIS A 360 3.80 18.29 8.22
N LYS A 361 4.39 19.45 8.55
CA LYS A 361 3.87 20.34 9.59
C LYS A 361 2.51 20.95 9.22
N ALA A 362 2.28 21.27 7.95
CA ALA A 362 0.99 21.74 7.47
C ALA A 362 -0.09 20.66 7.59
N GLN A 363 0.22 19.42 7.22
CA GLN A 363 -0.68 18.27 7.35
C GLN A 363 -1.06 17.98 8.80
N LEU A 364 -0.10 18.01 9.74
CA LEU A 364 -0.39 17.85 11.17
C LEU A 364 -1.34 18.92 11.71
N LYS A 365 -1.17 20.18 11.28
CA LYS A 365 -2.07 21.27 11.66
C LYS A 365 -3.48 21.06 11.11
N ALA A 366 -3.62 20.57 9.88
CA ALA A 366 -4.93 20.27 9.30
C ALA A 366 -5.64 19.15 10.08
N LYS A 367 -4.96 18.01 10.32
CA LYS A 367 -5.50 16.87 11.09
C LYS A 367 -5.91 17.26 12.53
N SER A 368 -5.18 18.18 13.17
CA SER A 368 -5.54 18.69 14.51
C SER A 368 -6.80 19.55 14.55
N LYS A 369 -7.17 20.20 13.43
CA LYS A 369 -8.39 21.02 13.35
C LYS A 369 -9.64 20.20 13.04
N GLU A 370 -9.49 19.03 12.41
CA GLU A 370 -10.59 18.10 12.13
C GLU A 370 -10.95 17.20 13.33
N SER A 371 -10.06 17.11 14.33
CA SER A 371 -10.22 16.29 15.52
C SER A 371 -10.66 17.07 16.78
N THR A 372 -10.87 18.38 16.65
CA THR A 372 -11.56 19.27 17.61
C THR A 372 -12.92 19.64 17.09
#